data_AF-A0A9P2G9G7-F1
#
_entry.id   AF-A0A9P2G9G7-F1
#
_cell.length_a   1.000
_cell.length_b   1.000
_cell.length_c   1.000
_cell.angle_alpha   90.00
_cell.angle_beta   90.00
_cell.angle_gamma   90.00
#
_symmetry.space_group_name_H-M   'P 1'
#
loop_
_entity.id
_entity.type
_entity.pdbx_description
1 polymer ?
#
loop_
_entity_poly.entity_id
_entity_poly.type
_entity_poly.pdbx_seq_one_letter_code
_entity_poly.pdbx_strand_id
1 'polypeptide(L)'
;MKRKTGVVVKIFKNYVSIKTVKGELVNVKIKNYTPNIGDIYSGTIMKKDSKTLNRLIALIILIALFILVRNIYAYFDPKASITINIPPTIQIKVNNWNKVVSVSATRKSGRELISNVKLKKLPLNVALTKIIETAKEKNIINDEYISNKDNSITIYTSINSDSMDLSSFEKYLKDRKIKYKINYDGNDKLK
;
A
#
# COMPACT_ATOMS: atom_id res chain seq x y z
N MET A 1 -22.90 -5.32 -43.36
CA MET A 1 -23.45 -6.17 -42.27
C MET A 1 -24.32 -7.26 -42.87
N LYS A 2 -24.19 -8.53 -42.48
CA LYS A 2 -25.00 -9.63 -43.03
C LYS A 2 -26.45 -9.54 -42.50
N ARG A 3 -27.44 -9.59 -43.39
CA ARG A 3 -28.88 -9.64 -43.07
C ARG A 3 -29.38 -11.07 -43.14
N LYS A 4 -30.34 -11.43 -42.28
CA LYS A 4 -31.05 -12.71 -42.32
C LYS A 4 -32.54 -12.46 -42.11
N THR A 5 -33.35 -13.32 -42.73
CA THR A 5 -34.80 -13.31 -42.68
C THR A 5 -35.30 -14.66 -42.18
N GLY A 6 -36.33 -14.66 -41.36
CA GLY A 6 -36.90 -15.87 -40.79
C GLY A 6 -38.15 -15.57 -39.98
N VAL A 7 -38.73 -16.62 -39.40
CA VAL A 7 -39.93 -16.54 -38.55
C VAL A 7 -39.52 -16.17 -37.14
N VAL A 8 -40.19 -15.19 -36.53
CA VAL A 8 -39.94 -14.76 -35.15
C VAL A 8 -40.33 -15.86 -34.18
N VAL A 9 -39.34 -16.36 -33.44
CA VAL A 9 -39.54 -17.38 -32.39
C VAL A 9 -39.67 -16.72 -31.02
N LYS A 10 -38.90 -15.65 -30.77
CA LYS A 10 -38.89 -14.97 -29.48
C LYS A 10 -38.49 -13.51 -29.61
N ILE A 11 -39.17 -12.66 -28.85
CA ILE A 11 -38.93 -11.21 -28.82
C ILE A 11 -38.21 -10.86 -27.51
N PHE A 12 -37.15 -10.07 -27.61
CA PHE A 12 -36.45 -9.46 -26.47
C PHE A 12 -36.50 -7.93 -26.62
N LYS A 13 -36.18 -7.20 -25.54
CA LYS A 13 -36.27 -5.73 -25.52
C LYS A 13 -35.52 -5.04 -26.67
N ASN A 14 -34.33 -5.54 -27.04
CA ASN A 14 -33.43 -4.88 -28.00
C ASN A 14 -33.15 -5.73 -29.27
N TYR A 15 -33.66 -6.94 -29.36
CA TYR A 15 -33.43 -7.85 -30.48
C TYR A 15 -34.53 -8.92 -30.58
N VAL A 16 -34.65 -9.55 -31.74
CA VAL A 16 -35.60 -10.65 -31.99
C VAL A 16 -34.81 -11.88 -32.43
N SER A 17 -35.23 -13.05 -31.97
CA SER A 17 -34.68 -14.33 -32.42
C SER A 17 -35.55 -14.90 -33.53
N ILE A 18 -34.96 -15.11 -34.70
CA ILE A 18 -35.63 -15.64 -35.89
C ILE A 18 -35.13 -17.06 -36.22
N LYS A 19 -36.02 -17.93 -36.69
CA LYS A 19 -35.69 -19.22 -37.31
C LYS A 19 -35.68 -19.05 -38.82
N THR A 20 -34.52 -19.26 -39.44
CA THR A 20 -34.37 -19.15 -40.91
C THR A 20 -34.95 -20.38 -41.62
N VAL A 21 -35.13 -20.29 -42.93
CA VAL A 21 -35.56 -21.42 -43.79
C VAL A 21 -34.61 -22.62 -43.69
N LYS A 22 -33.32 -22.37 -43.37
CA LYS A 22 -32.31 -23.41 -43.14
C LYS A 22 -32.37 -24.03 -41.73
N GLY A 23 -33.36 -23.65 -40.92
CA GLY A 23 -33.50 -24.10 -39.54
C GLY A 23 -32.56 -23.41 -38.53
N GLU A 24 -31.76 -22.44 -38.95
CA GLU A 24 -30.83 -21.74 -38.04
C GLU A 24 -31.58 -20.74 -37.15
N LEU A 25 -31.25 -20.68 -35.86
CA LEU A 25 -31.72 -19.63 -34.95
C LEU A 25 -30.71 -18.48 -34.90
N VAL A 26 -31.16 -17.26 -35.20
CA VAL A 26 -30.28 -16.09 -35.26
C VAL A 26 -30.93 -14.88 -34.60
N ASN A 27 -30.14 -14.14 -33.81
CA ASN A 27 -30.58 -12.90 -33.19
C ASN A 27 -30.35 -11.70 -34.13
N VAL A 28 -31.42 -10.96 -34.39
CA VAL A 28 -31.44 -9.78 -35.27
C VAL A 28 -31.91 -8.54 -34.52
N LYS A 29 -31.33 -7.38 -34.83
CA LYS A 29 -31.71 -6.11 -34.18
C LYS A 29 -33.15 -5.71 -34.53
N ILE A 30 -33.89 -5.20 -33.54
CA ILE A 30 -35.19 -4.55 -33.75
C ILE A 30 -34.95 -3.21 -34.45
N LYS A 31 -35.83 -2.87 -35.41
CA LYS A 31 -35.80 -1.58 -36.13
C LYS A 31 -36.96 -0.70 -35.65
N ASN A 32 -37.81 -0.27 -36.58
CA ASN A 32 -38.83 0.77 -36.35
C ASN A 32 -40.10 0.24 -35.67
N TYR A 33 -40.30 -1.08 -35.63
CA TYR A 33 -41.43 -1.70 -34.97
C TYR A 33 -41.01 -3.04 -34.35
N THR A 34 -41.75 -3.46 -33.32
CA THR A 34 -41.61 -4.77 -32.67
C THR A 34 -42.52 -5.78 -33.37
N PRO A 35 -41.98 -6.79 -34.06
CA PRO A 35 -42.80 -7.83 -34.69
C PRO A 35 -43.44 -8.73 -33.61
N ASN A 36 -44.51 -9.45 -33.97
CA ASN A 36 -45.13 -10.47 -33.12
C ASN A 36 -44.45 -11.84 -33.32
N ILE A 37 -44.71 -12.77 -32.38
CA ILE A 37 -44.26 -14.16 -32.52
C ILE A 37 -45.00 -14.81 -33.69
N GLY A 38 -44.26 -15.47 -34.58
CA GLY A 38 -44.80 -16.05 -35.81
C GLY A 38 -44.64 -15.15 -37.05
N ASP A 39 -44.33 -13.86 -36.89
CA ASP A 39 -44.14 -12.97 -38.04
C ASP A 39 -42.86 -13.28 -38.82
N ILE A 40 -42.85 -12.95 -40.11
CA ILE A 40 -41.61 -12.97 -40.91
C ILE A 40 -40.87 -11.65 -40.66
N TYR A 41 -39.65 -11.75 -40.13
CA TYR A 41 -38.85 -10.59 -39.80
C TYR A 41 -37.45 -10.66 -40.42
N SER A 42 -36.99 -9.53 -40.96
CA SER A 42 -35.69 -9.39 -41.63
C SER A 42 -34.84 -8.32 -40.97
N GLY A 43 -33.70 -8.71 -40.42
CA GLY A 43 -32.83 -7.80 -39.69
C GLY A 43 -31.33 -8.08 -39.88
N THR A 44 -30.51 -7.16 -39.38
CA THR A 44 -29.05 -7.34 -39.32
C THR A 44 -28.70 -8.21 -38.12
N ILE A 45 -27.80 -9.17 -38.33
CA ILE A 45 -27.35 -10.08 -37.27
C ILE A 45 -26.69 -9.25 -36.15
N MET A 46 -27.14 -9.46 -34.92
CA MET A 46 -26.50 -8.87 -33.75
C MET A 46 -25.24 -9.68 -33.44
N LYS A 47 -24.07 -9.16 -33.84
CA LYS A 47 -22.79 -9.69 -33.37
C LYS A 47 -22.55 -9.20 -31.94
N LYS A 48 -22.29 -10.11 -31.01
CA LYS A 48 -21.76 -9.76 -29.70
C LYS A 48 -20.31 -9.33 -29.92
N ASP A 49 -20.04 -8.02 -29.96
CA ASP A 49 -18.68 -7.51 -30.05
C ASP A 49 -17.99 -7.67 -28.68
N SER A 50 -17.61 -8.91 -28.35
CA SER A 50 -16.89 -9.23 -27.11
C SER A 50 -15.44 -8.77 -27.14
N LYS A 51 -14.90 -8.47 -28.33
CA LYS A 51 -13.48 -8.11 -28.49
C LYS A 51 -13.15 -6.75 -27.87
N THR A 52 -14.05 -5.78 -27.95
CA THR A 52 -13.86 -4.45 -27.33
C THR A 52 -13.94 -4.53 -25.81
N LEU A 53 -14.94 -5.25 -25.28
CA LEU A 53 -15.08 -5.47 -23.84
C LEU A 53 -13.87 -6.23 -23.26
N ASN A 54 -13.42 -7.30 -23.92
CA ASN A 54 -12.26 -8.06 -23.48
C ASN A 54 -10.97 -7.21 -23.50
N ARG A 55 -10.81 -6.32 -24.48
CA ARG A 55 -9.69 -5.37 -24.53
C ARG A 55 -9.74 -4.35 -23.39
N LEU A 56 -10.92 -3.84 -23.05
CA LEU A 56 -11.10 -2.92 -21.92
C LEU A 56 -10.79 -3.62 -20.58
N ILE A 57 -11.27 -4.85 -20.39
CA ILE A 57 -10.96 -5.65 -19.20
C ILE A 57 -9.44 -5.88 -19.10
N ALA A 58 -8.78 -6.25 -20.19
CA ALA A 58 -7.34 -6.44 -20.21
C ALA A 58 -6.56 -5.15 -19.84
N LEU A 59 -7.02 -3.99 -20.33
CA LEU A 59 -6.42 -2.69 -20.00
C LEU A 59 -6.57 -2.37 -18.51
N ILE A 60 -7.75 -2.60 -17.93
CA ILE A 60 -8.00 -2.38 -16.50
C ILE A 60 -7.09 -3.26 -15.65
N ILE A 61 -6.94 -4.54 -16.02
CA ILE A 61 -6.04 -5.48 -15.32
C ILE A 61 -4.59 -4.99 -15.39
N LEU A 62 -4.14 -4.52 -16.56
CA LEU A 62 -2.78 -4.00 -16.72
C LEU A 62 -2.53 -2.76 -15.85
N ILE A 63 -3.48 -1.83 -15.83
CA ILE A 63 -3.40 -0.62 -14.98
C ILE A 63 -3.37 -1.01 -13.50
N ALA A 64 -4.22 -1.96 -13.07
CA ALA A 64 -4.23 -2.45 -11.70
C ALA A 64 -2.89 -3.09 -11.31
N LEU A 65 -2.28 -3.87 -12.19
CA LEU A 65 -0.97 -4.48 -11.97
C LEU A 65 0.12 -3.40 -11.81
N PHE A 66 0.12 -2.37 -12.66
CA PHE A 66 1.05 -1.25 -12.54
C PHE A 66 0.92 -0.52 -11.21
N ILE A 67 -0.32 -0.28 -10.74
CA ILE A 67 -0.58 0.34 -9.44
C ILE A 67 -0.04 -0.54 -8.31
N LEU A 68 -0.27 -1.86 -8.36
CA LEU A 68 0.24 -2.79 -7.34
C LEU A 68 1.77 -2.79 -7.27
N VAL A 69 2.45 -2.91 -8.41
CA VAL A 69 3.92 -2.91 -8.48
C VAL A 69 4.48 -1.58 -7.95
N ARG A 70 3.88 -0.45 -8.32
CA ARG A 70 4.28 0.88 -7.81
C ARG A 70 4.15 0.97 -6.29
N ASN A 71 3.04 0.48 -5.72
CA ASN A 71 2.82 0.52 -4.27
C ASN A 71 3.82 -0.38 -3.53
N ILE A 72 4.13 -1.56 -4.07
CA ILE A 72 5.15 -2.45 -3.51
C ILE A 72 6.52 -1.74 -3.52
N TYR A 73 6.90 -1.14 -4.65
CA TYR A 73 8.17 -0.42 -4.76
C TYR A 73 8.26 0.73 -3.74
N ALA A 74 7.21 1.57 -3.67
CA ALA A 74 7.14 2.68 -2.72
C ALA A 74 7.16 2.24 -1.25
N TYR A 75 6.74 1.01 -0.93
CA TYR A 75 6.81 0.46 0.42
C TYR A 75 8.23 0.11 0.85
N PHE A 76 9.04 -0.37 -0.07
CA PHE A 76 10.42 -0.79 0.20
C PHE A 76 11.46 0.31 -0.02
N ASP A 77 11.08 1.41 -0.68
CA ASP A 77 11.96 2.56 -0.86
C ASP A 77 12.11 3.34 0.47
N PRO A 78 13.31 3.39 1.07
CA PRO A 78 13.52 4.10 2.33
C PRO A 78 13.51 5.61 2.07
N LYS A 79 12.50 6.30 2.61
CA LYS A 79 12.39 7.75 2.49
C LYS A 79 13.39 8.46 3.37
N ALA A 80 13.53 8.08 4.65
CA ALA A 80 14.52 8.70 5.53
C ALA A 80 15.18 7.71 6.48
N SER A 81 16.30 8.17 7.04
CA SER A 81 17.10 7.48 8.02
C SER A 81 17.04 8.20 9.36
N ILE A 82 16.73 7.45 10.41
CA ILE A 82 16.78 7.88 11.80
C ILE A 82 17.93 7.15 12.46
N THR A 83 18.79 7.87 13.15
CA THR A 83 19.85 7.29 13.98
C THR A 83 19.52 7.58 15.43
N ILE A 84 19.31 6.53 16.22
CA ILE A 84 19.14 6.64 17.66
C ILE A 84 20.45 6.26 18.35
N ASN A 85 20.97 7.19 19.13
CA ASN A 85 22.14 7.02 19.97
C ASN A 85 21.70 6.81 21.42
N ILE A 86 21.40 5.55 21.72
CA ILE A 86 21.52 4.97 23.05
C ILE A 86 22.81 4.20 22.96
N PRO A 87 23.79 4.25 23.85
CA PRO A 87 24.96 3.39 23.73
C PRO A 87 24.49 1.92 23.77
N PRO A 88 24.39 1.17 22.67
CA PRO A 88 24.98 1.34 21.31
C PRO A 88 24.10 1.92 20.18
N THR A 89 24.70 2.73 19.30
CA THR A 89 23.99 3.45 18.23
C THR A 89 23.30 2.51 17.21
N ILE A 90 22.04 2.81 16.90
CA ILE A 90 21.19 2.05 15.97
C ILE A 90 20.68 3.00 14.87
N GLN A 91 20.70 2.52 13.63
CA GLN A 91 20.15 3.19 12.46
C GLN A 91 18.88 2.49 11.98
N ILE A 92 17.84 3.26 11.69
CA ILE A 92 16.52 2.81 11.28
C ILE A 92 16.18 3.55 10.00
N LYS A 93 15.85 2.82 8.92
CA LYS A 93 15.28 3.41 7.71
C LYS A 93 13.78 3.21 7.70
N VAL A 94 13.04 4.26 7.35
CA VAL A 94 11.57 4.21 7.25
C VAL A 94 11.08 4.66 5.89
N ASN A 95 9.90 4.17 5.50
CA ASN A 95 9.23 4.56 4.25
C ASN A 95 8.30 5.77 4.45
N ASN A 96 7.59 6.16 3.38
CA ASN A 96 6.63 7.26 3.35
C ASN A 96 5.48 7.15 4.37
N TRP A 97 5.25 5.98 4.96
CA TRP A 97 4.19 5.75 5.95
C TRP A 97 4.73 5.65 7.38
N ASN A 98 5.95 6.15 7.64
CA ASN A 98 6.64 6.04 8.92
C ASN A 98 6.77 4.58 9.40
N LYS A 99 6.86 3.61 8.47
CA LYS A 99 7.09 2.20 8.79
C LYS A 99 8.55 1.82 8.57
N VAL A 100 9.09 1.01 9.47
CA VAL A 100 10.47 0.54 9.41
C VAL A 100 10.69 -0.40 8.23
N VAL A 101 11.60 -0.02 7.33
CA VAL A 101 12.05 -0.82 6.18
C VAL A 101 13.28 -1.64 6.56
N SER A 102 14.24 -1.02 7.24
CA SER A 102 15.46 -1.70 7.71
C SER A 102 15.94 -1.15 9.05
N VAL A 103 16.68 -1.99 9.78
CA VAL A 103 17.36 -1.63 11.01
C VAL A 103 18.77 -2.20 10.95
N SER A 104 19.76 -1.40 11.30
CA SER A 104 21.17 -1.77 11.32
C SER A 104 21.87 -1.10 12.49
N ALA A 105 22.97 -1.70 12.95
CA ALA A 105 23.80 -1.12 14.00
C ALA A 105 25.28 -1.31 13.64
N THR A 106 26.08 -0.27 13.86
CA THR A 106 27.50 -0.27 13.48
C THR A 106 28.34 -1.14 14.43
N ARG A 107 28.02 -1.12 15.73
CA ARG A 107 28.76 -1.86 16.77
C ARG A 107 28.14 -3.23 17.05
N LYS A 108 28.96 -4.17 17.54
CA LYS A 108 28.53 -5.53 17.93
C LYS A 108 27.41 -5.50 18.97
N SER A 109 27.58 -4.71 20.03
CA SER A 109 26.55 -4.52 21.07
C SER A 109 25.21 -4.04 20.51
N GLY A 110 25.23 -3.18 19.50
CA GLY A 110 24.00 -2.72 18.84
C GLY A 110 23.33 -3.82 18.02
N ARG A 111 24.11 -4.64 17.33
CA ARG A 111 23.59 -5.82 16.61
C ARG A 111 22.96 -6.82 17.58
N GLU A 112 23.59 -7.07 18.73
CA GLU A 112 23.04 -7.95 19.78
C GLU A 112 21.76 -7.39 20.42
N LEU A 113 21.66 -6.06 20.57
CA LEU A 113 20.47 -5.39 21.08
C LEU A 113 19.26 -5.57 20.15
N ILE A 114 19.45 -5.48 18.83
CA ILE A 114 18.34 -5.56 17.85
C ILE A 114 18.12 -6.96 17.25
N SER A 115 19.05 -7.91 17.43
CA SER A 115 19.04 -9.24 16.78
C SER A 115 17.75 -10.04 16.99
N ASN A 116 17.22 -10.04 18.21
CA ASN A 116 16.05 -10.83 18.60
C ASN A 116 14.74 -10.01 18.58
N VAL A 117 14.80 -8.75 18.11
CA VAL A 117 13.65 -7.83 18.14
C VAL A 117 13.06 -7.68 16.74
N LYS A 118 11.80 -8.10 16.57
CA LYS A 118 11.06 -7.88 15.31
C LYS A 118 10.70 -6.39 15.19
N LEU A 119 11.56 -5.62 14.51
CA LEU A 119 11.41 -4.18 14.31
C LEU A 119 10.89 -3.80 12.91
N LYS A 120 11.14 -4.63 11.89
CA LYS A 120 10.70 -4.36 10.51
C LYS A 120 9.16 -4.31 10.43
N LYS A 121 8.65 -3.43 9.55
CA LYS A 121 7.22 -3.16 9.29
C LYS A 121 6.45 -2.48 10.42
N LEU A 122 7.06 -2.29 11.59
CA LEU A 122 6.45 -1.55 12.68
C LEU A 122 6.41 -0.05 12.38
N PRO A 123 5.43 0.69 12.93
CA PRO A 123 5.49 2.15 12.97
C PRO A 123 6.75 2.62 13.72
N LEU A 124 7.35 3.73 13.27
CA LEU A 124 8.60 4.27 13.80
C LEU A 124 8.56 4.45 15.33
N ASN A 125 7.52 5.09 15.86
CA ASN A 125 7.36 5.32 17.30
C ASN A 125 7.33 4.01 18.10
N VAL A 126 6.66 2.97 17.57
CA VAL A 126 6.59 1.66 18.21
C VAL A 126 7.95 0.96 18.16
N ALA A 127 8.65 1.04 17.04
CA ALA A 127 9.98 0.46 16.90
C ALA A 127 11.00 1.12 17.84
N LEU A 128 11.00 2.45 17.93
CA LEU A 128 11.86 3.21 18.84
C LEU A 128 11.56 2.85 20.30
N THR A 129 10.29 2.81 20.68
CA THR A 129 9.85 2.40 22.02
C THR A 129 10.38 1.00 22.37
N LYS A 130 10.22 0.05 21.45
CA LYS A 130 10.68 -1.34 21.65
C LYS A 130 12.20 -1.45 21.78
N ILE A 131 12.95 -0.61 21.08
CA ILE A 131 14.40 -0.50 21.26
C ILE A 131 14.74 -0.02 22.67
N ILE A 132 14.03 0.99 23.20
CA ILE A 132 14.21 1.44 24.59
C ILE A 132 13.91 0.32 25.57
N GLU A 133 12.77 -0.35 25.42
CA GLU A 133 12.35 -1.45 26.29
C GLU A 133 13.39 -2.57 26.31
N THR A 134 13.86 -2.99 25.14
CA THR A 134 14.92 -4.02 25.05
C THR A 134 16.23 -3.56 25.69
N ALA A 135 16.57 -2.27 25.56
CA ALA A 135 17.75 -1.71 26.20
C ALA A 135 17.61 -1.66 27.73
N LYS A 136 16.41 -1.42 28.26
CA LYS A 136 16.11 -1.52 29.70
C LYS A 136 16.23 -2.96 30.19
N GLU A 137 15.63 -3.92 29.47
CA GLU A 137 15.71 -5.35 29.80
C GLU A 137 17.16 -5.86 29.86
N LYS A 138 18.03 -5.35 28.99
CA LYS A 138 19.46 -5.67 28.97
C LYS A 138 20.30 -4.84 29.95
N ASN A 139 19.68 -4.07 30.85
CA ASN A 139 20.33 -3.16 31.80
C ASN A 139 21.28 -2.12 31.16
N ILE A 140 21.06 -1.77 29.89
CA ILE A 140 21.79 -0.71 29.19
C ILE A 140 21.25 0.67 29.60
N ILE A 141 19.91 0.77 29.69
CA ILE A 141 19.21 1.95 30.22
C ILE A 141 18.62 1.56 31.57
N ASN A 142 19.37 1.77 32.64
CA ASN A 142 18.94 1.54 34.02
C ASN A 142 18.66 2.87 34.74
N ASP A 143 18.25 2.81 36.01
CA ASP A 143 17.93 4.00 36.80
C ASP A 143 19.14 4.90 37.03
N GLU A 144 20.35 4.34 37.07
CA GLU A 144 21.60 5.09 37.11
C GLU A 144 21.81 5.89 35.82
N TYR A 145 21.58 5.27 34.66
CA TYR A 145 21.66 5.94 33.36
C TYR A 145 20.69 7.12 33.30
N ILE A 146 19.44 6.92 33.76
CA ILE A 146 18.39 7.93 33.75
C ILE A 146 18.70 9.08 34.74
N SER A 147 19.25 8.75 35.91
CA SER A 147 19.54 9.73 36.96
C SER A 147 20.78 10.59 36.65
N ASN A 148 21.73 10.05 35.88
CA ASN A 148 22.94 10.76 35.49
C ASN A 148 22.61 12.02 34.65
N LYS A 149 23.30 13.13 34.93
CA LYS A 149 23.11 14.41 34.24
C LYS A 149 23.63 14.43 32.80
N ASP A 150 24.65 13.63 32.51
CA ASP A 150 25.35 13.64 31.23
C ASP A 150 24.77 12.65 30.22
N ASN A 151 23.92 11.73 30.68
CA ASN A 151 23.28 10.73 29.84
C ASN A 151 22.00 11.28 29.20
N SER A 152 21.91 11.15 27.87
CA SER A 152 20.72 11.46 27.11
C SER A 152 20.62 10.58 25.87
N ILE A 153 19.40 10.22 25.48
CA ILE A 153 19.12 9.56 24.21
C ILE A 153 19.13 10.60 23.10
N THR A 154 20.04 10.51 22.15
CA THR A 154 20.07 11.43 21.00
C THR A 154 19.46 10.78 19.77
N ILE A 155 18.58 11.49 19.07
CA ILE A 155 17.93 11.03 17.84
C ILE A 155 18.31 11.99 16.73
N TYR A 156 18.86 11.47 15.64
CA TYR A 156 19.22 12.24 14.44
C TYR A 156 18.31 11.81 13.29
N THR A 157 17.75 12.75 12.55
CA THR A 157 16.96 12.46 11.34
C THR A 157 17.64 13.02 10.10
N SER A 158 17.67 12.24 9.01
CA SER A 158 18.42 12.59 7.80
C SER A 158 17.70 13.52 6.81
N ILE A 159 16.44 13.93 7.06
CA ILE A 159 15.64 14.77 6.16
C ILE A 159 14.73 15.67 6.99
N ASN A 160 14.44 16.85 6.44
CA ASN A 160 13.47 17.82 6.94
C ASN A 160 12.22 17.14 7.53
N SER A 161 12.01 17.39 8.82
CA SER A 161 11.23 16.60 9.76
C SER A 161 9.72 16.69 9.60
N ASP A 162 9.23 17.57 8.75
CA ASP A 162 7.80 17.90 8.66
C ASP A 162 6.92 16.71 8.27
N SER A 163 7.52 15.63 7.75
CA SER A 163 6.79 14.38 7.43
C SER A 163 6.94 13.25 8.46
N MET A 164 7.80 13.39 9.49
CA MET A 164 8.03 12.34 10.49
C MET A 164 7.47 12.73 11.85
N ASP A 165 6.42 12.03 12.24
CA ASP A 165 5.81 12.18 13.55
C ASP A 165 6.54 11.36 14.62
N LEU A 166 7.31 12.05 15.48
CA LEU A 166 7.96 11.49 16.67
C LEU A 166 7.21 11.82 17.97
N SER A 167 6.06 12.49 17.91
CA SER A 167 5.35 13.03 19.09
C SER A 167 5.02 11.96 20.14
N SER A 168 4.58 10.79 19.68
CA SER A 168 4.23 9.67 20.57
C SER A 168 5.46 9.11 21.29
N PHE A 169 6.61 9.05 20.60
CA PHE A 169 7.85 8.59 21.20
C PHE A 169 8.44 9.65 22.15
N GLU A 170 8.38 10.93 21.79
CA GLU A 170 8.73 12.03 22.70
C GLU A 170 7.89 11.98 23.99
N LYS A 171 6.58 11.77 23.87
CA LYS A 171 5.70 11.61 25.03
C LYS A 171 6.13 10.42 25.89
N TYR A 172 6.40 9.26 25.28
CA TYR A 172 6.89 8.07 25.99
C TYR A 172 8.16 8.35 26.81
N LEU A 173 9.11 9.11 26.25
CA LEU A 173 10.36 9.48 26.93
C LEU A 173 10.11 10.45 28.09
N LYS A 174 9.26 11.48 27.88
CA LYS A 174 8.88 12.46 28.91
C LYS A 174 8.20 11.79 30.11
N ASP A 175 7.23 10.92 29.84
CA ASP A 175 6.47 10.23 30.88
C ASP A 175 7.37 9.37 31.78
N ARG A 176 8.52 8.92 31.25
CA ARG A 176 9.53 8.11 31.95
C ARG A 176 10.72 8.93 32.46
N LYS A 177 10.67 10.26 32.34
CA LYS A 177 11.74 11.18 32.74
C LYS A 177 13.10 10.84 32.10
N ILE A 178 13.09 10.25 30.91
CA ILE A 178 14.30 9.95 30.16
C ILE A 178 14.72 11.21 29.41
N LYS A 179 15.94 11.68 29.65
CA LYS A 179 16.51 12.83 28.93
C LYS A 179 16.78 12.46 27.48
N TYR A 180 16.44 13.36 26.57
CA TYR A 180 16.61 13.13 25.15
C TYR A 180 16.93 14.40 24.39
N LYS A 181 17.51 14.24 23.20
CA LYS A 181 17.81 15.33 22.25
C LYS A 181 17.38 14.88 20.87
N ILE A 182 16.68 15.74 20.13
CA ILE A 182 16.30 15.43 18.73
C ILE A 182 16.93 16.47 17.82
N ASN A 183 17.78 15.99 16.94
CA ASN A 183 18.39 16.76 15.86
C ASN A 183 17.64 16.44 14.56
N TYR A 184 16.97 17.46 14.05
CA TYR A 184 16.23 17.38 12.79
C TYR A 184 17.07 18.00 11.68
N ASP A 185 17.66 17.17 10.82
CA ASP A 185 18.37 17.63 9.61
C ASP A 185 19.50 18.64 9.93
N GLY A 186 20.26 18.39 11.00
CA GLY A 186 21.31 19.27 11.49
C GLY A 186 20.84 20.36 12.46
N ASN A 187 19.53 20.56 12.65
CA ASN A 187 18.98 21.52 13.61
C ASN A 187 18.66 20.85 14.95
N ASP A 188 19.35 21.28 16.01
CA ASP A 188 19.08 20.81 17.37
C ASP A 188 17.80 21.44 17.94
N LYS A 189 16.80 20.62 18.27
CA LYS A 189 15.75 21.00 19.21
C LYS A 189 16.12 20.46 20.59
N LEU A 190 16.68 21.33 21.43
CA LEU A 190 16.95 21.05 22.84
C LEU A 190 15.64 21.21 23.62
N LYS A 191 15.17 20.14 24.29
CA LYS A 191 14.01 20.18 25.20
C LYS A 191 14.21 19.25 26.39
#